data_AF-A0A922MBJ9-F1
#
_entry.id   AF-A0A922MBJ9-F1
#
_cell.length_a   1.000
_cell.length_b   1.000
_cell.length_c   1.000
_cell.angle_alpha   90.00
_cell.angle_beta   90.00
_cell.angle_gamma   90.00
#
_symmetry.space_group_name_H-M   'P 1'
#
loop_
_entity.id
_entity.type
_entity.pdbx_description
1 polymer ?
#
loop_
_entity_poly.entity_id
_entity_poly.type
_entity_poly.pdbx_seq_one_letter_code
_entity_poly.pdbx_strand_id
1 'polypeptide(L)'
;MINSRVKDGEHHEVEKEDEHSKEQVKLMQTQDLKYINMKRTIESRRINRLQAQLHMTDVAEVTPNTHTFFVEEGEEKDFDLAKRLDTHPALLGRKSNRPRLSDLDKLSLPDISDEALESMKKKKQKIYSELSKRIEREKELTVIQQKMELKRHLQDVKIMKPKRLKPGTKSSAPVYQFQYMRKK
;
A
#
# COMPACT_ATOMS: atom_id res chain seq x y z
N MET A 1 -8.92 32.71 -42.03
CA MET A 1 -10.25 32.85 -41.38
C MET A 1 -11.11 31.57 -41.46
N ILE A 2 -10.55 30.37 -41.59
CA ILE A 2 -11.37 29.14 -41.76
C ILE A 2 -11.47 28.32 -40.45
N ASN A 3 -10.48 28.43 -39.54
CA ASN A 3 -10.48 27.73 -38.24
C ASN A 3 -10.24 28.68 -37.06
N SER A 4 -10.89 29.85 -37.04
CA SER A 4 -10.84 30.75 -35.87
C SER A 4 -12.24 31.10 -35.40
N ARG A 5 -12.44 31.08 -34.08
CA ARG A 5 -13.71 31.42 -33.42
C ARG A 5 -13.47 32.58 -32.46
N VAL A 6 -14.28 33.63 -32.56
CA VAL A 6 -14.26 34.72 -31.59
C VAL A 6 -15.02 34.27 -30.35
N LYS A 7 -14.38 34.32 -29.18
CA LYS A 7 -15.01 34.10 -27.89
C LYS A 7 -14.67 35.30 -27.00
N ASP A 8 -15.69 35.96 -26.47
CA ASP A 8 -15.55 37.14 -25.59
C ASP A 8 -14.71 38.29 -26.20
N GLY A 9 -14.76 38.47 -27.51
CA GLY A 9 -14.04 39.53 -28.24
C GLY A 9 -12.60 39.18 -28.63
N GLU A 10 -12.08 38.04 -28.19
CA GLU A 10 -10.74 37.56 -28.55
C GLU A 10 -10.82 36.45 -29.61
N HIS A 11 -9.92 36.50 -30.60
CA HIS A 11 -9.80 35.48 -31.63
C HIS A 11 -9.02 34.28 -31.09
N HIS A 12 -9.70 33.14 -30.93
CA HIS A 12 -9.04 31.87 -30.67
C HIS A 12 -8.90 31.07 -31.96
N GLU A 13 -7.70 30.60 -32.25
CA GLU A 13 -7.49 29.55 -33.26
C GLU A 13 -8.05 28.24 -32.72
N VAL A 14 -8.92 27.61 -33.51
CA VAL A 14 -9.45 26.29 -33.18
C VAL A 14 -8.38 25.29 -33.61
N GLU A 15 -7.60 24.81 -32.65
CA GLU A 15 -6.72 23.66 -32.85
C GLU A 15 -7.58 22.49 -33.33
N LYS A 16 -7.18 21.89 -34.45
CA LYS A 16 -7.84 20.66 -34.92
C LYS A 16 -7.44 19.55 -33.95
N GLU A 17 -8.43 18.87 -33.37
CA GLU A 17 -8.17 17.65 -32.62
C GLU A 17 -7.58 16.59 -33.56
N ASP A 18 -6.52 15.92 -33.11
CA ASP A 18 -5.94 14.81 -33.86
C ASP A 18 -6.98 13.68 -34.00
N GLU A 19 -7.35 13.35 -35.24
CA GLU A 19 -8.27 12.26 -35.51
C GLU A 19 -7.53 10.91 -35.42
N HIS A 20 -7.96 10.05 -34.50
CA HIS A 20 -7.40 8.71 -34.34
C HIS A 20 -8.40 7.62 -34.75
N SER A 21 -7.89 6.61 -35.45
CA SER A 21 -8.66 5.40 -35.73
C SER A 21 -8.95 4.63 -34.43
N LYS A 22 -10.01 3.82 -34.44
CA LYS A 22 -10.34 2.96 -33.28
C LYS A 22 -9.19 2.00 -32.92
N GLU A 23 -8.39 1.59 -33.89
CA GLU A 23 -7.24 0.71 -33.67
C GLU A 23 -6.08 1.45 -33.03
N GLN A 24 -5.80 2.67 -33.47
CA GLN A 24 -4.78 3.55 -32.87
C GLN A 24 -5.11 3.84 -31.40
N VAL A 25 -6.37 4.17 -31.09
CA VAL A 25 -6.83 4.40 -29.71
C VAL A 25 -6.64 3.15 -28.85
N LYS A 26 -6.94 1.95 -29.36
CA LYS A 26 -6.71 0.69 -28.63
C LYS A 26 -5.23 0.42 -28.38
N LEU A 27 -4.38 0.72 -29.37
CA LEU A 27 -2.93 0.57 -29.24
C LEU A 27 -2.38 1.49 -28.16
N MET A 28 -2.73 2.78 -28.18
CA MET A 28 -2.34 3.77 -27.17
C MET A 28 -2.76 3.34 -25.76
N GLN A 29 -4.03 2.96 -25.57
CA GLN A 29 -4.52 2.47 -24.29
C GLN A 29 -3.78 1.22 -23.80
N THR A 30 -3.37 0.34 -24.72
CA THR A 30 -2.60 -0.86 -24.37
C THR A 30 -1.20 -0.49 -23.90
N GLN A 31 -0.56 0.50 -24.52
CA GLN A 31 0.73 1.02 -24.09
C GLN A 31 0.63 1.68 -22.71
N ASP A 32 -0.39 2.53 -22.49
CA ASP A 32 -0.64 3.18 -21.19
C ASP A 32 -0.87 2.16 -20.07
N LEU A 33 -1.69 1.15 -20.33
CA LEU A 33 -1.96 0.07 -19.38
C LEU A 33 -0.68 -0.71 -19.06
N LYS A 34 0.16 -1.00 -20.06
CA LYS A 34 1.45 -1.67 -19.84
C LYS A 34 2.39 -0.80 -19.00
N TYR A 35 2.42 0.50 -19.24
CA TYR A 35 3.21 1.46 -18.47
C TYR A 35 2.78 1.51 -17.00
N ILE A 36 1.47 1.65 -16.74
CA ILE A 36 0.94 1.64 -15.36
C ILE A 36 1.21 0.31 -14.66
N ASN A 37 1.04 -0.82 -15.35
CA ASN A 37 1.35 -2.14 -14.79
C ASN A 37 2.83 -2.27 -14.42
N MET A 38 3.73 -1.77 -15.28
CA MET A 38 5.16 -1.72 -15.00
C MET A 38 5.43 -0.86 -13.76
N LYS A 39 4.87 0.34 -13.67
CA LYS A 39 5.03 1.22 -12.50
C LYS A 39 4.50 0.58 -11.22
N ARG A 40 3.31 -0.01 -11.24
CA ARG A 40 2.75 -0.75 -10.09
C ARG A 40 3.67 -1.88 -9.65
N THR A 41 4.23 -2.63 -10.60
CA THR A 41 5.16 -3.74 -10.29
C THR A 41 6.44 -3.23 -9.65
N ILE A 42 6.99 -2.11 -10.12
CA ILE A 42 8.17 -1.47 -9.51
C ILE A 42 7.86 -1.03 -8.08
N GLU A 43 6.71 -0.39 -7.86
CA GLU A 43 6.29 0.04 -6.51
C GLU A 43 6.09 -1.17 -5.58
N SER A 44 5.41 -2.23 -6.05
CA SER A 44 5.20 -3.46 -5.27
C SER A 44 6.53 -4.11 -4.86
N ARG A 45 7.50 -4.21 -5.79
CA ARG A 45 8.83 -4.74 -5.50
C ARG A 45 9.58 -3.87 -4.48
N ARG A 46 9.45 -2.54 -4.58
CA ARG A 46 10.08 -1.61 -3.65
C ARG A 46 9.46 -1.73 -2.25
N ILE A 47 8.14 -1.83 -2.16
CA ILE A 47 7.41 -2.09 -0.91
C ILE A 47 7.91 -3.38 -0.26
N ASN A 48 7.95 -4.49 -0.99
CA ASN A 48 8.41 -5.78 -0.47
C ASN A 48 9.85 -5.70 0.04
N ARG A 49 10.75 -5.01 -0.68
CA ARG A 49 12.14 -4.82 -0.25
C ARG A 49 12.24 -3.97 1.03
N LEU A 50 11.47 -2.88 1.12
CA LEU A 50 11.43 -2.03 2.31
C LEU A 50 10.84 -2.77 3.51
N GLN A 51 9.77 -3.54 3.31
CA GLN A 51 9.18 -4.38 4.35
C GLN A 51 10.15 -5.47 4.81
N ALA A 52 10.85 -6.15 3.90
CA ALA A 52 11.84 -7.16 4.27
C ALA A 52 13.02 -6.61 5.07
N GLN A 53 13.42 -5.36 4.80
CA GLN A 53 14.46 -4.67 5.58
C GLN A 53 13.95 -4.22 6.97
N LEU A 54 12.64 -4.01 7.12
CA LEU A 54 12.05 -3.41 8.30
C LEU A 54 11.45 -4.51 9.19
N HIS A 55 12.12 -4.84 10.29
CA HIS A 55 11.66 -5.88 11.23
C HIS A 55 10.34 -5.57 11.97
N MET A 56 9.73 -4.41 11.74
CA MET A 56 8.43 -3.98 12.29
C MET A 56 8.26 -4.14 13.81
N THR A 57 9.36 -4.19 14.58
CA THR A 57 9.35 -4.43 16.03
C THR A 57 8.50 -3.43 16.80
N ASP A 58 8.63 -2.14 16.46
CA ASP A 58 7.90 -1.07 17.16
C ASP A 58 6.39 -1.14 16.88
N VAL A 59 6.02 -1.56 15.66
CA VAL A 59 4.62 -1.75 15.29
C VAL A 59 4.04 -2.93 16.06
N ALA A 60 4.79 -4.02 16.17
CA ALA A 60 4.39 -5.20 16.93
C ALA A 60 4.15 -4.90 18.43
N GLU A 61 4.92 -3.98 19.01
CA GLU A 61 4.71 -3.53 20.40
C GLU A 61 3.37 -2.79 20.57
N VAL A 62 3.00 -1.94 19.61
CA VAL A 62 1.74 -1.16 19.65
C VAL A 62 0.52 -2.01 19.28
N THR A 63 0.66 -3.00 18.40
CA THR A 63 -0.47 -3.84 18.00
C THR A 63 -1.04 -4.64 19.17
N PRO A 64 -2.36 -4.57 19.44
CA PRO A 64 -2.97 -5.37 20.50
C PRO A 64 -2.86 -6.86 20.16
N ASN A 65 -2.42 -7.65 21.13
CA ASN A 65 -2.32 -9.11 21.02
C ASN A 65 -2.67 -9.73 22.37
N THR A 66 -3.33 -10.88 22.34
CA THR A 66 -3.71 -11.67 23.51
C THR A 66 -2.71 -12.80 23.72
N HIS A 67 -2.07 -12.84 24.89
CA HIS A 67 -1.23 -13.95 25.30
C HIS A 67 -1.79 -14.53 26.59
N THR A 68 -2.21 -15.78 26.54
CA THR A 68 -2.88 -16.47 27.65
C THR A 68 -1.88 -17.36 28.38
N PHE A 69 -1.76 -17.19 29.69
CA PHE A 69 -1.00 -18.08 30.57
C PHE A 69 -1.95 -19.11 31.19
N PHE A 70 -1.53 -20.37 31.20
CA PHE A 70 -2.22 -21.43 31.92
C PHE A 70 -1.51 -21.64 33.26
N VAL A 71 -2.28 -21.62 34.33
CA VAL A 71 -1.80 -21.69 35.72
C VAL A 71 -2.65 -22.71 36.46
N GLU A 72 -2.12 -23.31 37.52
CA GLU A 72 -2.88 -24.25 38.35
C GLU A 72 -3.95 -23.55 39.20
N GLU A 73 -4.93 -24.35 39.63
CA GLU A 73 -6.09 -23.84 40.37
C GLU A 73 -5.65 -23.23 41.71
N GLY A 74 -5.95 -21.94 41.91
CA GLY A 74 -5.59 -21.18 43.11
C GLY A 74 -4.37 -20.27 42.96
N GLU A 75 -3.48 -20.53 42.00
CA GLU A 75 -2.30 -19.69 41.72
C GLU A 75 -2.62 -18.43 40.89
N GLU A 76 -3.84 -18.33 40.35
CA GLU A 76 -4.29 -17.20 39.53
C GLU A 76 -4.20 -15.84 40.26
N LYS A 77 -4.40 -15.83 41.58
CA LYS A 77 -4.49 -14.59 42.38
C LYS A 77 -3.14 -13.93 42.63
N ASP A 78 -2.07 -14.73 42.73
CA ASP A 78 -0.71 -14.28 43.05
C ASP A 78 0.21 -14.27 41.81
N PHE A 79 -0.38 -14.38 40.61
CA PHE A 79 0.36 -14.52 39.36
C PHE A 79 1.09 -13.22 38.96
N ASP A 80 2.42 -13.23 39.12
CA ASP A 80 3.31 -12.15 38.70
C ASP A 80 4.00 -12.48 37.37
N LEU A 81 3.67 -11.71 36.33
CA LEU A 81 4.23 -11.83 34.98
C LEU A 81 5.76 -11.64 34.93
N ALA A 82 6.31 -10.73 35.74
CA ALA A 82 7.74 -10.44 35.72
C ALA A 82 8.55 -11.63 36.24
N LYS A 83 8.10 -12.21 37.36
CA LYS A 83 8.68 -13.42 37.97
C LYS A 83 8.49 -14.64 37.08
N ARG A 84 7.30 -14.84 36.51
CA ARG A 84 7.03 -16.00 35.64
C ARG A 84 7.96 -16.07 34.42
N LEU A 85 8.35 -14.91 33.91
CA LEU A 85 9.20 -14.77 32.73
C LEU A 85 10.69 -14.54 33.07
N ASP A 86 11.05 -14.41 34.36
CA ASP A 86 12.40 -13.99 34.82
C ASP A 86 12.89 -12.72 34.11
N THR A 87 12.00 -11.73 33.95
CA THR A 87 12.31 -10.49 33.22
C THR A 87 12.06 -9.26 34.06
N HIS A 88 12.82 -8.19 33.79
CA HIS A 88 12.63 -6.92 34.48
C HIS A 88 11.25 -6.31 34.12
N PRO A 89 10.49 -5.73 35.08
CA PRO A 89 9.15 -5.18 34.85
C PRO A 89 9.06 -4.17 33.69
N ALA A 90 10.11 -3.36 33.50
CA ALA A 90 10.19 -2.39 32.39
C ALA A 90 10.20 -3.02 30.99
N LEU A 91 10.54 -4.30 30.87
CA LEU A 91 10.58 -5.02 29.59
C LEU A 91 9.26 -5.72 29.25
N LEU A 92 8.31 -5.78 30.19
CA LEU A 92 7.01 -6.43 29.96
C LEU A 92 6.22 -5.76 28.82
N GLY A 93 6.38 -4.44 28.65
CA GLY A 93 5.76 -3.70 27.53
C GLY A 93 6.28 -4.11 26.15
N ARG A 94 7.52 -4.62 26.07
CA ARG A 94 8.14 -5.05 24.81
C ARG A 94 7.72 -6.47 24.48
N LYS A 95 7.14 -6.72 23.30
CA LYS A 95 6.60 -8.04 22.95
C LYS A 95 7.56 -8.91 22.15
N SER A 96 8.43 -8.30 21.34
CA SER A 96 9.29 -9.03 20.39
C SER A 96 10.56 -9.60 21.03
N ASN A 97 11.10 -8.94 22.05
CA ASN A 97 12.33 -9.36 22.72
C ASN A 97 12.25 -9.06 24.23
N ARG A 98 12.15 -10.12 25.04
CA ARG A 98 12.09 -10.09 26.50
C ARG A 98 13.22 -10.95 27.07
N PRO A 99 14.46 -10.44 27.18
CA PRO A 99 15.58 -11.19 27.72
C PRO A 99 15.38 -11.47 29.22
N ARG A 100 15.83 -12.64 29.66
CA ARG A 100 15.86 -12.98 31.09
C ARG A 100 16.92 -12.15 31.80
N LEU A 101 16.78 -11.98 33.12
CA LEU A 101 17.76 -11.29 33.96
C LEU A 101 19.16 -11.91 33.79
N SER A 102 19.26 -13.24 33.79
CA SER A 102 20.54 -13.95 33.56
C SER A 102 21.17 -13.70 32.20
N ASP A 103 20.37 -13.34 31.18
CA ASP A 103 20.85 -13.07 29.84
C ASP A 103 21.23 -11.60 29.66
N LEU A 104 20.58 -10.70 30.41
CA LEU A 104 20.97 -9.28 30.50
C LEU A 104 22.37 -9.13 31.09
N ASP A 105 22.71 -9.91 32.12
CA ASP A 105 24.04 -9.88 32.76
C ASP A 105 25.16 -10.31 31.80
N LYS A 106 24.84 -11.16 30.81
CA LYS A 106 25.79 -11.63 29.80
C LYS A 106 25.89 -10.70 28.58
N LEU A 107 24.96 -9.75 28.46
CA LEU A 107 24.83 -8.93 27.26
C LEU A 107 25.84 -7.77 27.32
N SER A 108 26.88 -7.86 26.51
CA SER A 108 27.77 -6.71 26.27
C SER A 108 27.15 -5.82 25.20
N LEU A 109 26.67 -4.64 25.60
CA LEU A 109 26.16 -3.63 24.69
C LEU A 109 27.29 -2.64 24.33
N PRO A 110 27.40 -2.23 23.05
CA PRO A 110 28.30 -1.14 22.70
C PRO A 110 27.80 0.18 23.27
N ASP A 111 28.72 1.03 23.74
CA ASP A 111 28.39 2.40 24.09
C ASP A 111 28.10 3.20 22.82
N ILE A 112 26.84 3.60 22.66
CA ILE A 112 26.37 4.41 21.54
C ILE A 112 26.05 5.80 22.08
N SER A 113 26.55 6.84 21.42
CA SER A 113 26.23 8.22 21.80
C SER A 113 24.75 8.55 21.57
N ASP A 114 24.19 9.45 22.38
CA ASP A 114 22.80 9.91 22.25
C ASP A 114 22.52 10.49 20.86
N GLU A 115 23.49 11.20 20.28
CA GLU A 115 23.39 11.73 18.92
C GLU A 115 23.27 10.61 17.87
N ALA A 116 24.03 9.53 18.03
CA ALA A 116 23.94 8.38 17.14
C ALA A 116 22.56 7.69 17.27
N LEU A 117 22.02 7.55 18.49
CA LEU A 117 20.67 7.01 18.72
C LEU A 117 19.59 7.86 18.04
N GLU A 118 19.64 9.18 18.19
CA GLU A 118 18.69 10.09 17.53
C GLU A 118 18.80 10.04 16.00
N SER A 119 20.02 9.92 15.48
CA SER A 119 20.23 9.75 14.04
C SER A 119 19.61 8.45 13.51
N MET A 120 19.70 7.35 14.28
CA MET A 120 19.11 6.05 13.93
C MET A 120 17.58 6.11 13.96
N LYS A 121 16.98 6.73 14.99
CA LYS A 121 15.53 6.96 15.08
C LYS A 121 15.02 7.76 13.86
N LYS A 122 15.70 8.85 13.50
CA LYS A 122 15.35 9.66 12.32
C LYS A 122 15.43 8.86 11.02
N LYS A 123 16.48 8.05 10.83
CA LYS A 123 16.61 7.16 9.66
C LYS A 123 15.45 6.15 9.61
N LYS A 124 15.10 5.53 10.74
CA LYS A 124 13.99 4.59 10.86
C LYS A 124 12.65 5.24 10.50
N GLN A 125 12.36 6.42 11.05
CA GLN A 125 11.14 7.17 10.75
C GLN A 125 11.04 7.54 9.26
N LYS A 126 12.15 7.94 8.64
CA LYS A 126 12.20 8.21 7.19
C LYS A 126 11.79 6.97 6.39
N ILE A 127 12.32 5.80 6.72
CA ILE A 127 11.98 4.53 6.04
C ILE A 127 10.49 4.20 6.20
N TYR A 128 9.93 4.31 7.40
CA TYR A 128 8.49 4.10 7.62
C TYR A 128 7.63 5.08 6.81
N SER A 129 8.01 6.35 6.74
CA SER A 129 7.29 7.35 5.95
C SER A 129 7.44 7.16 4.45
N GLU A 130 8.57 6.62 3.98
CA GLU A 130 8.72 6.20 2.58
C GLU A 130 7.78 5.02 2.29
N LEU A 131 7.79 4.01 3.16
CA LEU A 131 6.96 2.82 3.00
C LEU A 131 5.47 3.16 2.95
N SER A 132 4.97 4.04 3.84
CA SER A 132 3.55 4.43 3.82
C SER A 132 3.14 5.12 2.52
N LYS A 133 3.95 6.08 2.05
CA LYS A 133 3.72 6.78 0.76
C LYS A 133 3.76 5.84 -0.43
N ARG A 134 4.67 4.84 -0.40
CA ARG A 134 4.77 3.82 -1.45
C ARG A 134 3.53 2.95 -1.50
N ILE A 135 3.02 2.51 -0.34
CA ILE A 135 1.78 1.74 -0.22
C ILE A 135 0.58 2.54 -0.75
N GLU A 136 0.47 3.82 -0.41
CA GLU A 136 -0.59 4.69 -0.94
C GLU A 136 -0.51 4.82 -2.46
N ARG A 137 0.69 5.05 -3.01
CA ARG A 137 0.91 5.13 -4.45
C ARG A 137 0.56 3.83 -5.17
N GLU A 138 0.91 2.68 -4.60
CA GLU A 138 0.55 1.38 -5.16
C GLU A 138 -0.98 1.23 -5.24
N LYS A 139 -1.71 1.61 -4.19
CA LYS A 139 -3.18 1.60 -4.19
C LYS A 139 -3.75 2.50 -5.28
N GLU A 140 -3.24 3.71 -5.43
CA GLU A 140 -3.66 4.65 -6.49
C GLU A 140 -3.43 4.07 -7.88
N LEU A 141 -2.24 3.51 -8.13
CA LEU A 141 -1.90 2.85 -9.40
C LEU A 141 -2.82 1.65 -9.67
N THR A 142 -3.16 0.88 -8.63
CA THR A 142 -4.10 -0.25 -8.74
C THR A 142 -5.49 0.23 -9.16
N VAL A 143 -6.00 1.33 -8.61
CA VAL A 143 -7.29 1.90 -9.03
C VAL A 143 -7.25 2.38 -10.49
N ILE A 144 -6.17 3.06 -10.89
CA ILE A 144 -5.97 3.54 -12.27
C ILE A 144 -5.93 2.36 -13.25
N GLN A 145 -5.15 1.33 -12.93
CA GLN A 145 -5.08 0.11 -13.73
C GLN A 145 -6.45 -0.52 -13.92
N GLN A 146 -7.21 -0.73 -12.85
CA GLN A 146 -8.55 -1.33 -12.92
C GLN A 146 -9.49 -0.50 -13.79
N LYS A 147 -9.44 0.84 -13.69
CA LYS A 147 -10.25 1.73 -14.53
C LYS A 147 -9.88 1.60 -16.02
N MET A 148 -8.59 1.54 -16.34
CA MET A 148 -8.12 1.40 -17.71
C MET A 148 -8.42 0.02 -18.30
N GLU A 149 -8.22 -1.05 -17.52
CA GLU A 149 -8.57 -2.42 -17.90
C GLU A 149 -10.05 -2.52 -18.24
N LEU A 150 -10.90 -1.99 -17.36
CA LEU A 150 -12.35 -1.98 -17.57
C LEU A 150 -12.74 -1.13 -18.78
N LYS A 151 -12.16 0.06 -18.97
CA LYS A 151 -12.40 0.88 -20.17
C LYS A 151 -12.06 0.10 -21.45
N ARG A 152 -10.92 -0.60 -21.46
CA ARG A 152 -10.52 -1.46 -22.58
C ARG A 152 -11.52 -2.58 -22.82
N HIS A 153 -12.00 -3.25 -21.77
CA HIS A 153 -13.02 -4.30 -21.88
C HIS A 153 -14.37 -3.78 -22.40
N LEU A 154 -14.78 -2.57 -22.01
CA LEU A 154 -16.02 -1.95 -22.49
C LEU A 154 -15.95 -1.50 -23.96
N GLN A 155 -14.75 -1.29 -24.50
CA GLN A 155 -14.55 -0.94 -25.91
C GLN A 155 -14.51 -2.15 -26.85
N ASP A 156 -14.58 -3.37 -26.32
CA ASP A 156 -14.63 -4.58 -27.14
C ASP A 156 -16.01 -4.72 -27.79
N VAL A 157 -16.03 -4.74 -29.12
CA VAL A 157 -17.24 -4.76 -29.96
C VAL A 157 -18.03 -6.06 -29.79
N LYS A 158 -17.35 -7.14 -29.38
CA LYS A 158 -17.96 -8.47 -29.22
C LYS A 158 -18.81 -8.62 -27.95
N ILE A 159 -18.76 -7.63 -27.05
CA ILE A 159 -19.40 -7.74 -25.74
C ILE A 159 -20.73 -6.97 -25.75
N MET A 160 -21.82 -7.63 -25.34
CA MET A 160 -23.10 -6.94 -25.10
C MET A 160 -22.92 -5.91 -24.00
N LYS A 161 -23.52 -4.72 -24.18
CA LYS A 161 -23.37 -3.60 -23.24
C LYS A 161 -23.74 -4.03 -21.82
N PRO A 162 -22.77 -4.07 -20.88
CA PRO A 162 -23.03 -4.56 -19.53
C PRO A 162 -23.78 -3.53 -18.69
N LYS A 163 -24.53 -3.99 -17.68
CA LYS A 163 -25.27 -3.10 -16.78
C LYS A 163 -24.31 -2.51 -15.75
N ARG A 164 -24.25 -1.18 -15.62
CA ARG A 164 -23.46 -0.52 -14.58
C ARG A 164 -24.16 -0.68 -13.22
N LEU A 165 -23.49 -1.30 -12.26
CA LEU A 165 -23.98 -1.46 -10.89
C LEU A 165 -23.53 -0.33 -9.97
N LYS A 166 -22.24 0.05 -10.06
CA LYS A 166 -21.65 1.13 -9.25
C LYS A 166 -20.82 2.07 -10.12
N PRO A 167 -20.94 3.40 -9.93
CA PRO A 167 -20.06 4.35 -10.59
C PRO A 167 -18.63 4.24 -10.05
N GLY A 168 -17.65 4.70 -10.84
CA GLY A 168 -16.26 4.76 -10.39
C GLY A 168 -16.07 5.94 -9.46
N THR A 169 -15.32 5.75 -8.37
CA THR A 169 -14.94 6.82 -7.43
C THR A 169 -13.45 7.12 -7.55
N LYS A 170 -12.93 8.07 -6.75
CA LYS A 170 -11.48 8.29 -6.67
C LYS A 170 -10.75 7.04 -6.15
N SER A 171 -11.39 6.30 -5.24
CA SER A 171 -10.83 5.13 -4.55
C SER A 171 -11.15 3.79 -5.19
N SER A 172 -12.04 3.73 -6.19
CA SER A 172 -12.46 2.45 -6.79
C SER A 172 -12.83 2.58 -8.26
N ALA A 173 -12.58 1.51 -9.02
CA ALA A 173 -13.05 1.40 -10.40
C ALA A 173 -14.57 1.15 -10.45
N PRO A 174 -15.27 1.56 -11.52
CA PRO A 174 -16.70 1.27 -11.67
C PRO A 174 -16.95 -0.24 -11.75
N VAL A 175 -18.12 -0.68 -11.29
CA VAL A 175 -18.51 -2.09 -11.31
C VAL A 175 -19.61 -2.31 -12.33
N TYR A 176 -19.39 -3.26 -13.24
CA TYR A 176 -20.34 -3.65 -14.27
C TYR A 176 -20.72 -5.13 -14.13
N GLN A 177 -21.98 -5.42 -14.39
CA GLN A 177 -22.51 -6.76 -14.51
C GLN A 177 -22.56 -7.14 -15.98
N PHE A 178 -21.73 -8.11 -16.36
CA PHE A 178 -21.76 -8.72 -17.69
C PHE A 178 -22.84 -9.80 -17.73
N GLN A 179 -23.49 -9.96 -18.87
CA GLN A 179 -24.42 -11.07 -19.08
C GLN A 179 -23.65 -12.39 -19.02
N TYR A 180 -24.24 -13.40 -18.37
CA TYR A 180 -23.65 -14.72 -18.25
C TYR A 180 -23.78 -15.46 -19.59
N MET A 181 -22.82 -15.21 -20.49
CA MET A 181 -22.74 -15.85 -21.79
C MET A 181 -21.30 -16.24 -22.10
N ARG A 182 -21.13 -17.44 -22.66
CA ARG A 182 -19.83 -17.91 -23.11
C ARG A 182 -19.41 -17.13 -24.36
N LYS A 183 -18.18 -16.62 -24.36
CA LYS A 183 -17.56 -16.10 -25.59
C LYS A 183 -17.41 -17.26 -26.58
N LYS A 184 -17.99 -17.12 -27.76
CA LYS A 184 -17.78 -18.09 -28.86
C LYS A 184 -16.39 -17.90 -29.46
#